data_AF-A0A976EI24-F1
#
_entry.id   AF-A0A976EI24-F1
#
_cell.length_a   1.000
_cell.length_b   1.000
_cell.length_c   1.000
_cell.angle_alpha   90.00
_cell.angle_beta   90.00
_cell.angle_gamma   90.00
#
_symmetry.space_group_name_H-M   'P 1'
#
loop_
_entity.id
_entity.type
_entity.pdbx_description
1 polymer ?
#
loop_
_entity_poly.entity_id
_entity_poly.type
_entity_poly.pdbx_seq_one_letter_code
_entity_poly.pdbx_strand_id
1 'polypeptide(L)'
;MANEPILLRAVMVGTGCPPYIRLCATSQFNPKCRMNSSMKPWLPALICAIAIGIVGHLTQWFGFTRPSIDAVRAEANAKNAATNARVDENEKRTAAVEATAKTQGEKIEKLDARTAAVENANQVQDKQIDSLKQQTAANTQDLREMKAHIASGGQKTAAEMQLERDLVDAVARMSEVRVAFAESTATEARMPMSNTQAGVQAPEKYAAGALKRIAIEHGSIVAHFDTQNPNPNPQLSFMPTEAKPDVSQPIRWRCVTNMPVASRMFTACELKTTL
;
A
#
# COMPACT_ATOMS: atom_id res chain seq x y z
N MET A 1 25.19 -42.91 -22.25
CA MET A 1 23.89 -43.48 -22.69
C MET A 1 23.16 -42.34 -23.41
N ALA A 2 23.54 -41.97 -24.64
CA ALA A 2 23.26 -42.62 -25.92
C ALA A 2 21.76 -42.81 -26.18
N ASN A 3 21.12 -41.83 -26.85
CA ASN A 3 20.36 -42.03 -28.09
C ASN A 3 19.83 -40.69 -28.65
N GLU A 4 20.35 -40.30 -29.82
CA GLU A 4 19.62 -39.48 -30.81
C GLU A 4 18.56 -40.34 -31.52
N PRO A 5 17.65 -39.75 -32.32
CA PRO A 5 17.97 -39.75 -33.76
C PRO A 5 17.53 -38.50 -34.57
N ILE A 6 18.46 -38.07 -35.41
CA ILE A 6 18.38 -37.98 -36.89
C ILE A 6 17.45 -36.90 -37.50
N LEU A 7 18.11 -35.79 -37.84
CA LEU A 7 17.80 -34.90 -38.97
C LEU A 7 18.24 -35.57 -40.30
N LEU A 8 17.37 -35.59 -41.31
CA LEU A 8 17.78 -35.80 -42.70
C LEU A 8 17.03 -34.85 -43.64
N ARG A 9 17.68 -33.72 -43.92
CA ARG A 9 17.44 -32.91 -45.11
C ARG A 9 17.90 -33.72 -46.33
N ALA A 10 17.04 -33.86 -47.33
CA ALA A 10 17.45 -34.18 -48.69
C ALA A 10 17.13 -32.96 -49.58
N VAL A 11 18.17 -32.18 -49.87
CA VAL A 11 18.23 -31.28 -51.02
C VAL A 11 19.03 -32.03 -52.08
N MET A 12 18.43 -32.32 -53.23
CA MET A 12 19.20 -32.53 -54.46
C MET A 12 18.50 -31.83 -55.62
N VAL A 13 19.24 -30.84 -56.14
CA VAL A 13 19.00 -30.07 -57.35
C VAL A 13 19.35 -30.96 -58.56
N GLY A 14 18.68 -30.68 -59.68
CA GLY A 14 18.58 -31.57 -60.83
C GLY A 14 19.86 -31.75 -61.64
N THR A 15 19.77 -32.68 -62.59
CA THR A 15 20.29 -32.54 -63.95
C THR A 15 19.72 -33.67 -64.82
N GLY A 16 19.30 -33.33 -66.04
CA GLY A 16 19.63 -34.13 -67.23
C GLY A 16 18.70 -35.26 -67.69
N CYS A 17 17.81 -34.89 -68.62
CA CYS A 17 17.39 -35.65 -69.81
C CYS A 17 16.62 -37.00 -69.73
N PRO A 18 15.70 -37.23 -70.70
CA PRO A 18 14.74 -38.34 -70.70
C PRO A 18 15.33 -39.66 -71.27
N PRO A 19 14.79 -40.83 -70.88
CA PRO A 19 15.15 -42.08 -71.55
C PRO A 19 14.46 -42.18 -72.92
N TYR A 20 15.25 -41.99 -73.97
CA TYR A 20 14.98 -42.48 -75.32
C TYR A 20 14.85 -44.01 -75.28
N ILE A 21 13.67 -44.55 -75.56
CA ILE A 21 13.51 -45.98 -75.91
C ILE A 21 14.01 -46.13 -77.34
N ARG A 22 15.30 -46.45 -77.45
CA ARG A 22 15.99 -46.81 -78.68
C ARG A 22 15.86 -48.32 -78.86
N LEU A 23 14.78 -48.78 -79.49
CA LEU A 23 14.72 -50.15 -80.01
C LEU A 23 15.60 -50.22 -81.27
N CYS A 24 16.88 -50.49 -81.04
CA CYS A 24 17.84 -50.85 -82.08
C CYS A 24 17.36 -52.13 -82.76
N ALA A 25 17.10 -52.00 -84.06
CA ALA A 25 17.07 -53.09 -85.00
C ALA A 25 18.43 -53.79 -84.99
N THR A 26 18.53 -54.93 -84.30
CA THR A 26 19.62 -55.88 -84.52
C THR A 26 19.18 -56.87 -85.59
N SER A 27 19.60 -56.58 -86.82
CA SER A 27 19.63 -57.54 -87.91
C SER A 27 20.63 -58.66 -87.56
N GLN A 28 20.12 -59.83 -87.19
CA GLN A 28 20.87 -61.07 -87.34
C GLN A 28 20.17 -61.91 -88.42
N PHE A 29 20.74 -61.78 -89.61
CA PHE A 29 20.49 -62.58 -90.79
C PHE A 29 20.82 -64.05 -90.45
N ASN A 30 19.80 -64.91 -90.34
CA ASN A 30 19.96 -66.36 -90.30
C ASN A 30 19.41 -66.93 -91.62
N PRO A 31 20.28 -67.33 -92.58
CA PRO A 31 19.84 -67.78 -93.89
C PRO A 31 19.59 -69.29 -93.87
N LYS A 32 18.39 -69.74 -93.50
CA LYS A 32 17.89 -71.11 -93.78
C LYS A 32 16.39 -71.27 -93.48
N CYS A 33 15.54 -70.54 -94.20
CA CYS A 33 14.15 -70.94 -94.37
C CYS A 33 13.86 -71.09 -95.86
N ARG A 34 13.88 -72.35 -96.29
CA ARG A 34 13.40 -72.86 -97.58
C ARG A 34 12.00 -72.28 -97.85
N MET A 35 11.88 -71.36 -98.82
CA MET A 35 10.58 -70.98 -99.38
C MET A 35 10.03 -72.19 -100.13
N ASN A 36 8.99 -72.80 -99.57
CA ASN A 36 8.17 -73.78 -100.26
C ASN A 36 7.15 -72.99 -101.11
N SER A 37 7.33 -73.06 -102.42
CA SER A 37 6.52 -72.37 -103.42
C SER A 37 5.15 -73.04 -103.57
N SER A 38 4.13 -72.46 -102.94
CA SER A 38 2.72 -72.55 -103.39
C SER A 38 1.84 -71.58 -102.59
N MET A 39 1.98 -70.27 -102.81
CA MET A 39 1.00 -69.27 -102.35
C MET A 39 0.34 -68.60 -103.56
N LYS A 40 -0.99 -68.64 -103.60
CA LYS A 40 -1.81 -68.06 -104.67
C LYS A 40 -1.73 -66.52 -104.67
N PRO A 41 -1.65 -65.87 -105.86
CA PRO A 41 -1.29 -64.46 -106.02
C PRO A 41 -2.25 -63.41 -105.41
N TRP A 42 -3.41 -63.81 -104.89
CA TRP A 42 -4.41 -62.91 -104.27
C TRP A 42 -4.20 -62.69 -102.77
N LEU A 43 -3.41 -63.54 -102.10
CA LEU A 43 -3.17 -63.45 -100.65
C LEU A 43 -2.52 -62.12 -100.20
N PRO A 44 -1.46 -61.60 -100.84
CA PRO A 44 -0.84 -60.34 -100.41
C PRO A 44 -1.77 -59.13 -100.57
N ALA A 45 -2.64 -59.12 -101.59
CA ALA A 45 -3.61 -58.05 -101.79
C ALA A 45 -4.70 -58.05 -100.70
N LEU A 46 -5.16 -59.23 -100.28
CA LEU A 46 -6.13 -59.37 -99.19
C LEU A 46 -5.56 -58.90 -97.84
N ILE A 47 -4.30 -59.22 -97.56
CA ILE A 47 -3.61 -58.77 -96.33
C ILE A 47 -3.50 -57.24 -96.30
N CYS A 48 -3.16 -56.60 -97.41
CA CYS A 48 -3.12 -55.13 -97.50
C CYS A 48 -4.50 -54.49 -97.29
N ALA A 49 -5.55 -55.04 -97.89
CA ALA A 49 -6.91 -54.51 -97.73
C ALA A 49 -7.40 -54.62 -96.27
N ILE A 50 -7.13 -55.76 -95.62
CA ILE A 50 -7.43 -55.96 -94.19
C ILE A 50 -6.61 -55.00 -93.33
N ALA A 51 -5.32 -54.81 -93.62
CA ALA A 51 -4.48 -53.86 -92.89
C ALA A 51 -4.99 -52.42 -92.98
N ILE A 52 -5.41 -51.97 -94.18
CA ILE A 52 -5.97 -50.61 -94.37
C ILE A 52 -7.30 -50.46 -93.63
N GLY A 53 -8.18 -51.47 -93.68
CA GLY A 53 -9.44 -51.47 -92.93
C GLY A 53 -9.24 -51.42 -91.41
N ILE A 54 -8.28 -52.19 -90.90
CA ILE A 54 -7.91 -52.19 -89.47
C ILE A 54 -7.32 -50.83 -89.06
N VAL A 55 -6.42 -50.26 -89.86
CA VAL A 55 -5.82 -48.94 -89.57
C VAL A 55 -6.88 -47.83 -89.62
N GLY A 56 -7.77 -47.84 -90.61
CA GLY A 56 -8.89 -46.90 -90.70
C GLY A 56 -9.82 -46.98 -89.48
N HIS A 57 -10.21 -48.21 -89.09
CA HIS A 57 -11.07 -48.41 -87.93
C HIS A 57 -10.39 -48.00 -86.61
N LEU A 58 -9.08 -48.27 -86.45
CA LEU A 58 -8.30 -47.78 -85.31
C LEU A 58 -8.27 -46.25 -85.29
N THR A 59 -7.97 -45.58 -86.41
CA THR A 59 -7.91 -44.11 -86.43
C THR A 59 -9.24 -43.45 -86.10
N GLN A 60 -10.36 -44.03 -86.50
CA GLN A 60 -11.69 -43.55 -86.14
C GLN A 60 -11.99 -43.75 -84.64
N TRP A 61 -11.53 -44.86 -84.05
CA TRP A 61 -11.68 -45.14 -82.63
C TRP A 61 -10.80 -44.23 -81.76
N PHE A 62 -9.55 -43.98 -82.18
CA PHE A 62 -8.64 -43.04 -81.50
C PHE A 62 -9.05 -41.57 -81.68
N GLY A 63 -9.70 -41.21 -82.79
CA GLY A 63 -10.24 -39.87 -83.02
C GLY A 63 -11.40 -39.51 -82.08
N PHE A 64 -12.24 -40.48 -81.72
CA PHE A 64 -13.38 -40.28 -80.81
C PHE A 64 -13.01 -40.39 -79.33
N THR A 65 -12.02 -41.23 -78.98
CA THR A 65 -11.62 -41.49 -77.58
C THR A 65 -10.61 -40.49 -77.02
N ARG A 66 -9.81 -39.81 -77.86
CA ARG A 66 -8.87 -38.78 -77.38
C ARG A 66 -9.57 -37.56 -76.75
N PRO A 67 -10.58 -36.94 -77.40
CA PRO A 67 -11.26 -35.78 -76.81
C PRO A 67 -11.95 -36.08 -75.48
N SER A 68 -12.52 -37.29 -75.32
CA SER A 68 -13.17 -37.69 -74.07
C SER A 68 -12.18 -37.98 -72.95
N ILE A 69 -11.02 -38.58 -73.24
CA ILE A 69 -9.93 -38.76 -72.26
C ILE A 69 -9.34 -37.41 -71.84
N ASP A 70 -9.15 -36.48 -72.78
CA ASP A 70 -8.64 -35.14 -72.47
C ASP A 70 -9.64 -34.33 -71.64
N ALA A 71 -10.95 -34.47 -71.90
CA ALA A 71 -12.00 -33.86 -71.09
C ALA A 71 -11.99 -34.40 -69.64
N VAL A 72 -11.90 -35.73 -69.46
CA VAL A 72 -11.81 -36.35 -68.12
C VAL A 72 -10.53 -35.91 -67.40
N ARG A 73 -9.40 -35.82 -68.11
CA ARG A 73 -8.13 -35.34 -67.53
C ARG A 73 -8.21 -33.87 -67.14
N ALA A 74 -8.83 -33.03 -67.96
CA ALA A 74 -9.05 -31.62 -67.66
C ALA A 74 -9.95 -31.43 -66.43
N GLU A 75 -11.04 -32.19 -66.34
CA GLU A 75 -11.94 -32.18 -65.18
C GLU A 75 -11.25 -32.68 -63.91
N ALA A 76 -10.47 -33.76 -63.99
CA ALA A 76 -9.68 -34.26 -62.87
C ALA A 76 -8.62 -33.25 -62.41
N ASN A 77 -7.93 -32.59 -63.34
CA ASN A 77 -6.97 -31.52 -63.02
C ASN A 77 -7.66 -30.32 -62.37
N ALA A 78 -8.84 -29.92 -62.85
CA ALA A 78 -9.63 -28.83 -62.25
C ALA A 78 -10.10 -29.18 -60.83
N LYS A 79 -10.56 -30.42 -60.60
CA LYS A 79 -10.94 -30.92 -59.27
C LYS A 79 -9.76 -31.00 -58.31
N ASN A 80 -8.61 -31.46 -58.79
CA ASN A 80 -7.37 -31.50 -58.01
C ASN A 80 -6.89 -30.08 -57.65
N ALA A 81 -6.93 -29.15 -58.60
CA ALA A 81 -6.60 -27.74 -58.35
C ALA A 81 -7.54 -27.11 -57.31
N ALA A 82 -8.85 -27.36 -57.41
CA ALA A 82 -9.84 -26.88 -56.44
C ALA A 82 -9.63 -27.51 -55.05
N THR A 83 -9.24 -28.77 -54.98
CA THR A 83 -8.94 -29.46 -53.72
C THR A 83 -7.69 -28.90 -53.06
N ASN A 84 -6.61 -28.71 -53.83
CA ASN A 84 -5.37 -28.11 -53.33
C ASN A 84 -5.61 -26.68 -52.82
N ALA A 85 -6.38 -25.87 -53.55
CA ALA A 85 -6.73 -24.52 -53.08
C ALA A 85 -7.50 -24.52 -51.75
N ARG A 86 -8.40 -25.49 -51.53
CA ARG A 86 -9.11 -25.66 -50.26
C ARG A 86 -8.19 -26.13 -49.13
N VAL A 87 -7.22 -26.98 -49.44
CA VAL A 87 -6.20 -27.42 -48.47
C VAL A 87 -5.35 -26.22 -48.06
N ASP A 88 -4.84 -25.44 -49.02
CA ASP A 88 -4.06 -24.22 -48.75
C ASP A 88 -4.83 -23.20 -47.90
N GLU A 89 -6.13 -23.02 -48.17
CA GLU A 89 -6.98 -22.13 -47.36
C GLU A 89 -7.17 -22.67 -45.95
N ASN A 90 -7.40 -23.98 -45.80
CA ASN A 90 -7.55 -24.60 -44.49
C ASN A 90 -6.24 -24.54 -43.69
N GLU A 91 -5.08 -24.75 -44.29
CA GLU A 91 -3.78 -24.60 -43.65
C GLU A 91 -3.58 -23.16 -43.14
N LYS A 92 -3.93 -22.16 -43.95
CA LYS A 92 -3.89 -20.74 -43.53
C LYS A 92 -4.84 -20.47 -42.36
N ARG A 93 -6.05 -21.03 -42.39
CA ARG A 93 -7.02 -20.90 -41.28
C ARG A 93 -6.49 -21.56 -40.01
N THR A 94 -5.94 -22.77 -40.10
CA THR A 94 -5.34 -23.46 -38.94
C THR A 94 -4.18 -22.66 -38.36
N ALA A 95 -3.27 -22.15 -39.19
CA ALA A 95 -2.17 -21.31 -38.73
C ALA A 95 -2.67 -20.02 -38.05
N ALA A 96 -3.73 -19.40 -38.57
CA ALA A 96 -4.34 -18.21 -37.95
C ALA A 96 -5.01 -18.53 -36.60
N VAL A 97 -5.67 -19.69 -36.49
CA VAL A 97 -6.26 -20.17 -35.23
C VAL A 97 -5.18 -20.45 -34.19
N GLU A 98 -4.10 -21.14 -34.57
CA GLU A 98 -2.97 -21.43 -33.68
C GLU A 98 -2.30 -20.13 -33.18
N ALA A 99 -2.09 -19.15 -34.06
CA ALA A 99 -1.55 -17.84 -33.67
C ALA A 99 -2.47 -17.11 -32.68
N THR A 100 -3.78 -17.19 -32.88
CA THR A 100 -4.77 -16.59 -31.99
C THR A 100 -4.80 -17.31 -30.64
N ALA A 101 -4.77 -18.66 -30.65
CA ALA A 101 -4.73 -19.49 -29.45
C ALA A 101 -3.48 -19.20 -28.61
N LYS A 102 -2.31 -19.05 -29.25
CA LYS A 102 -1.07 -18.66 -28.57
C LYS A 102 -1.21 -17.29 -27.91
N THR A 103 -1.73 -16.31 -28.63
CA THR A 103 -1.94 -14.94 -28.11
C THR A 103 -2.94 -14.93 -26.95
N GLN A 104 -3.99 -15.76 -27.01
CA GLN A 104 -4.94 -15.91 -25.91
C GLN A 104 -4.32 -16.59 -24.70
N GLY A 105 -3.49 -17.62 -24.89
CA GLY A 105 -2.72 -18.26 -23.82
C GLY A 105 -1.84 -17.26 -23.06
N GLU A 106 -1.08 -16.43 -23.79
CA GLU A 106 -0.24 -15.38 -23.20
C GLU A 106 -1.07 -14.35 -22.42
N LYS A 107 -2.28 -14.00 -22.89
CA LYS A 107 -3.18 -13.10 -22.17
C LYS A 107 -3.73 -13.71 -20.89
N ILE A 108 -4.07 -15.00 -20.91
CA ILE A 108 -4.56 -15.73 -19.74
C ILE A 108 -3.46 -15.80 -18.68
N GLU A 109 -2.25 -16.18 -19.06
CA GLU A 109 -1.10 -16.24 -18.14
C GLU A 109 -0.82 -14.86 -17.49
N LYS A 110 -0.92 -13.79 -18.29
CA LYS A 110 -0.79 -12.42 -17.76
C LYS A 110 -1.92 -12.04 -16.79
N LEU A 111 -3.15 -12.49 -17.05
CA LEU A 111 -4.28 -12.25 -16.16
C LEU A 111 -4.14 -13.04 -14.85
N ASP A 112 -3.67 -14.29 -14.91
CA ASP A 112 -3.41 -15.12 -13.74
C ASP A 112 -2.32 -14.48 -12.86
N ALA A 113 -1.22 -14.02 -13.47
CA ALA A 113 -0.16 -13.31 -12.75
C ALA A 113 -0.66 -12.02 -12.09
N ARG A 114 -1.52 -11.25 -12.78
CA ARG A 114 -2.14 -10.03 -12.21
C ARG A 114 -3.09 -10.36 -11.06
N THR A 115 -3.85 -11.44 -11.16
CA THR A 115 -4.79 -11.88 -10.11
C THR A 115 -4.03 -12.28 -8.85
N ALA A 116 -2.97 -13.07 -8.99
CA ALA A 116 -2.10 -13.43 -7.86
C ALA A 116 -1.42 -12.20 -7.22
N ALA A 117 -1.00 -11.22 -8.03
CA ALA A 117 -0.43 -9.97 -7.52
C ALA A 117 -1.45 -9.15 -6.71
N VAL A 118 -2.71 -9.06 -7.18
CA VAL A 118 -3.79 -8.37 -6.48
C VAL A 118 -4.14 -9.08 -5.18
N GLU A 119 -4.20 -10.41 -5.16
CA GLU A 119 -4.47 -11.18 -3.94
C GLU A 119 -3.40 -10.96 -2.88
N ASN A 120 -2.12 -10.98 -3.27
CA ASN A 120 -1.01 -10.66 -2.37
C ASN A 120 -1.10 -9.21 -1.85
N ALA A 121 -1.46 -8.25 -2.70
CA ALA A 121 -1.61 -6.85 -2.29
C ALA A 121 -2.76 -6.69 -1.26
N ASN A 122 -3.89 -7.37 -1.48
CA ASN A 122 -5.01 -7.38 -0.54
C ASN A 122 -4.60 -7.97 0.81
N GLN A 123 -3.87 -9.09 0.84
CA GLN A 123 -3.37 -9.67 2.09
C GLN A 123 -2.43 -8.73 2.86
N VAL A 124 -1.58 -7.97 2.15
CA VAL A 124 -0.72 -6.95 2.77
C VAL A 124 -1.56 -5.81 3.35
N GLN A 125 -2.56 -5.34 2.60
CA GLN A 125 -3.45 -4.28 3.04
C GLN A 125 -4.27 -4.69 4.27
N ASP A 126 -4.77 -5.92 4.32
CA ASP A 126 -5.50 -6.45 5.47
C ASP A 126 -4.64 -6.47 6.74
N LYS A 127 -3.38 -6.92 6.62
CA LYS A 127 -2.42 -6.87 7.73
C LYS A 127 -2.14 -5.45 8.21
N GLN A 128 -2.05 -4.48 7.30
CA GLN A 128 -1.89 -3.06 7.66
C GLN A 128 -3.13 -2.51 8.38
N ILE A 129 -4.33 -2.86 7.92
CA ILE A 129 -5.59 -2.49 8.57
C ILE A 129 -5.64 -3.04 9.99
N ASP A 130 -5.27 -4.30 10.20
CA ASP A 130 -5.26 -4.91 11.53
C ASP A 130 -4.21 -4.29 12.46
N SER A 131 -3.02 -3.97 11.94
CA SER A 131 -2.01 -3.21 12.69
C SER A 131 -2.52 -1.82 13.08
N LEU A 132 -3.22 -1.11 12.19
CA LEU A 132 -3.80 0.20 12.48
C LEU A 132 -4.92 0.12 13.52
N LYS A 133 -5.76 -0.93 13.48
CA LYS A 133 -6.77 -1.19 14.51
C LYS A 133 -6.14 -1.41 15.87
N GLN A 134 -5.07 -2.20 15.94
CA GLN A 134 -4.34 -2.43 17.20
C GLN A 134 -3.72 -1.14 17.75
N GLN A 135 -3.06 -0.34 16.91
CA GLN A 135 -2.53 0.97 17.30
C GLN A 135 -3.64 1.92 17.78
N THR A 136 -4.77 1.95 17.09
CA THR A 136 -5.91 2.79 17.49
C THR A 136 -6.49 2.36 18.84
N ALA A 137 -6.58 1.05 19.11
CA ALA A 137 -7.02 0.52 20.40
C ALA A 137 -6.04 0.88 21.52
N ALA A 138 -4.74 0.72 21.31
CA ALA A 138 -3.69 1.12 22.24
C ALA A 138 -3.75 2.63 22.55
N ASN A 139 -3.79 3.47 21.51
CA ASN A 139 -3.90 4.92 21.68
C ASN A 139 -5.17 5.34 22.42
N THR A 140 -6.28 4.63 22.20
CA THR A 140 -7.54 4.88 22.92
C THR A 140 -7.42 4.51 24.39
N GLN A 141 -6.70 3.43 24.72
CA GLN A 141 -6.40 3.07 26.10
C GLN A 141 -5.50 4.11 26.76
N ASP A 142 -4.40 4.51 26.10
CA ASP A 142 -3.49 5.54 26.61
C ASP A 142 -4.22 6.86 26.87
N LEU A 143 -5.12 7.26 25.99
CA LEU A 143 -5.97 8.44 26.19
C LEU A 143 -6.89 8.30 27.41
N ARG A 144 -7.45 7.11 27.67
CA ARG A 144 -8.26 6.88 28.87
C ARG A 144 -7.41 6.92 30.13
N GLU A 145 -6.22 6.33 30.11
CA GLU A 145 -5.27 6.36 31.22
C GLU A 145 -4.80 7.78 31.50
N MET A 146 -4.42 8.54 30.46
CA MET A 146 -4.06 9.95 30.58
C MET A 146 -5.22 10.79 31.12
N LYS A 147 -6.44 10.56 30.63
CA LYS A 147 -7.64 11.24 31.14
C LYS A 147 -7.92 10.88 32.61
N ALA A 148 -7.69 9.64 33.01
CA ALA A 148 -7.81 9.21 34.40
C ALA A 148 -6.71 9.83 35.28
N HIS A 149 -5.48 9.98 34.77
CA HIS A 149 -4.39 10.67 35.44
C HIS A 149 -4.64 12.17 35.61
N ILE A 150 -5.23 12.83 34.59
CA ILE A 150 -5.66 14.23 34.68
C ILE A 150 -6.81 14.36 35.68
N ALA A 151 -7.82 13.49 35.62
CA ALA A 151 -8.95 13.50 36.54
C ALA A 151 -8.53 13.20 38.00
N SER A 152 -7.46 12.43 38.20
CA SER A 152 -6.88 12.12 39.52
C SER A 152 -5.83 13.15 40.00
N GLY A 153 -5.66 14.27 39.29
CA GLY A 153 -4.82 15.38 39.74
C GLY A 153 -3.31 15.21 39.51
N GLY A 154 -2.90 14.29 38.63
CA GLY A 154 -1.50 13.99 38.34
C GLY A 154 -0.76 15.05 37.50
N GLN A 155 -1.47 16.02 36.92
CA GLN A 155 -0.87 17.15 36.21
C GLN A 155 -1.30 18.47 36.86
N LYS A 156 -0.32 19.23 37.39
CA LYS A 156 -0.53 20.61 37.85
C LYS A 156 -1.12 21.41 36.68
N THR A 157 -2.34 21.90 36.84
CA THR A 157 -2.97 22.74 35.81
C THR A 157 -2.18 24.05 35.66
N ALA A 158 -2.28 24.71 34.50
CA ALA A 158 -1.64 26.02 34.31
C ALA A 158 -2.08 27.05 35.38
N ALA A 159 -3.33 26.96 35.82
CA ALA A 159 -3.86 27.77 36.91
C ALA A 159 -3.22 27.44 38.27
N GLU A 160 -2.98 26.17 38.57
CA GLU A 160 -2.29 25.75 39.80
C GLU A 160 -0.83 26.20 39.80
N MET A 161 -0.10 26.05 38.69
CA MET A 161 1.27 26.55 38.57
C MET A 161 1.36 28.08 38.69
N GLN A 162 0.37 28.82 38.19
CA GLN A 162 0.31 30.27 38.37
C GLN A 162 0.06 30.64 39.84
N LEU A 163 -0.87 29.95 40.50
CA LEU A 163 -1.16 30.17 41.92
C LEU A 163 0.06 29.85 42.80
N GLU A 164 0.82 28.80 42.49
CA GLU A 164 2.08 28.51 43.21
C GLU A 164 3.09 29.67 43.08
N ARG A 165 3.23 30.28 41.91
CA ARG A 165 4.09 31.47 41.72
C ARG A 165 3.58 32.66 42.51
N ASP A 166 2.28 32.94 42.43
CA ASP A 166 1.65 34.06 43.12
C ASP A 166 1.76 33.91 44.65
N LEU A 167 1.71 32.67 45.16
CA LEU A 167 1.93 32.36 46.58
C LEU A 167 3.36 32.66 47.04
N VAL A 168 4.37 32.33 46.23
CA VAL A 168 5.78 32.65 46.55
C VAL A 168 6.00 34.17 46.56
N ASP A 169 5.45 34.89 45.57
CA ASP A 169 5.54 36.35 45.51
C ASP A 169 4.82 37.01 46.70
N ALA A 170 3.64 36.50 47.06
CA ALA A 170 2.90 36.97 48.22
C ALA A 170 3.68 36.78 49.53
N VAL A 171 4.31 35.62 49.75
CA VAL A 171 5.13 35.38 50.95
C VAL A 171 6.36 36.31 50.99
N ALA A 172 6.97 36.61 49.84
CA ALA A 172 8.06 37.58 49.78
C ALA A 172 7.58 38.97 50.23
N ARG A 173 6.46 39.46 49.69
CA ARG A 173 5.86 40.76 50.09
C ARG A 173 5.41 40.76 51.56
N MET A 174 4.82 39.68 52.04
CA MET A 174 4.46 39.54 53.45
C MET A 174 5.68 39.59 54.37
N SER A 175 6.86 39.17 53.89
CA SER A 175 8.10 39.24 54.67
C SER A 175 8.53 40.68 54.90
N GLU A 176 8.33 41.58 53.94
CA GLU A 176 8.55 43.03 54.12
C GLU A 176 7.60 43.60 55.18
N VAL A 177 6.31 43.21 55.13
CA VAL A 177 5.32 43.63 56.12
C VAL A 177 5.66 43.08 57.52
N ARG A 178 6.20 41.87 57.63
CA ARG A 178 6.64 41.28 58.91
C ARG A 178 7.75 42.06 59.57
N VAL A 179 8.70 42.60 58.79
CA VAL A 179 9.79 43.43 59.30
C VAL A 179 9.22 44.72 59.89
N ALA A 180 8.42 45.45 59.11
CA ALA A 180 7.79 46.69 59.58
C ALA A 180 6.84 46.48 60.77
N PHE A 181 6.10 45.36 60.78
CA PHE A 181 5.29 44.95 61.92
C PHE A 181 6.16 44.78 63.19
N ALA A 182 7.30 44.10 63.07
CA ALA A 182 8.19 43.86 64.19
C ALA A 182 8.86 45.16 64.69
N GLU A 183 9.27 46.04 63.78
CA GLU A 183 9.83 47.36 64.13
C GLU A 183 8.81 48.25 64.84
N SER A 184 7.57 48.31 64.34
CA SER A 184 6.45 49.02 64.97
C SER A 184 6.18 48.46 66.37
N THR A 185 6.17 47.12 66.50
CA THR A 185 5.96 46.46 67.79
C THR A 185 7.08 46.74 68.79
N ALA A 186 8.33 46.74 68.35
CA ALA A 186 9.48 47.06 69.19
C ALA A 186 9.49 48.53 69.65
N THR A 187 9.01 49.44 68.81
CA THR A 187 8.97 50.88 69.09
C THR A 187 7.81 51.26 70.01
N GLU A 188 6.61 50.73 69.73
CA GLU A 188 5.37 51.12 70.42
C GLU A 188 5.00 50.18 71.59
N ALA A 189 5.73 49.08 71.77
CA ALA A 189 5.43 48.01 72.73
C ALA A 189 3.99 47.45 72.61
N ARG A 190 3.39 47.56 71.42
CA ARG A 190 2.04 47.06 71.09
C ARG A 190 2.01 46.53 69.67
N MET A 191 1.16 45.53 69.42
CA MET A 191 0.98 45.01 68.07
C MET A 191 0.22 46.02 67.20
N PRO A 192 0.66 46.27 65.96
CA PRO A 192 -0.10 47.10 65.05
C PRO A 192 -1.40 46.39 64.63
N MET A 193 -2.49 47.16 64.60
CA MET A 193 -3.82 46.69 64.23
C MET A 193 -4.20 47.03 62.78
N SER A 194 -3.34 47.77 62.08
CA SER A 194 -3.54 48.19 60.69
C SER A 194 -2.21 48.44 59.98
N ASN A 195 -2.23 48.44 58.65
CA ASN A 195 -1.08 48.77 57.80
C ASN A 195 -0.49 50.15 58.11
N THR A 196 -1.35 51.14 58.33
CA THR A 196 -0.95 52.52 58.63
C THR A 196 -0.22 52.61 59.97
N GLN A 197 -0.64 51.84 60.98
CA GLN A 197 0.04 51.81 62.28
C GLN A 197 1.42 51.14 62.19
N ALA A 198 1.56 50.12 61.34
CA ALA A 198 2.85 49.49 61.08
C ALA A 198 3.76 50.29 60.13
N GLY A 199 3.30 51.44 59.62
CA GLY A 199 4.07 52.24 58.66
C GLY A 199 4.22 51.61 57.28
N VAL A 200 3.36 50.66 56.90
CA VAL A 200 3.40 49.98 55.59
C VAL A 200 2.36 50.53 54.62
N GLN A 201 2.55 50.22 53.33
CA GLN A 201 1.63 50.66 52.27
C GLN A 201 0.19 50.17 52.49
N ALA A 202 -0.77 50.87 51.87
CA ALA A 202 -2.17 50.47 51.89
C ALA A 202 -2.36 49.04 51.35
N PRO A 203 -3.30 48.24 51.90
CA PRO A 203 -3.41 46.81 51.60
C PRO A 203 -3.48 46.47 50.10
N GLU A 204 -4.17 47.29 49.33
CA GLU A 204 -4.44 47.10 47.90
C GLU A 204 -3.19 47.36 47.04
N LYS A 205 -2.16 48.05 47.58
CA LYS A 205 -0.90 48.30 46.86
C LYS A 205 -0.06 47.06 46.66
N TYR A 206 -0.31 46.02 47.45
CA TYR A 206 0.36 44.73 47.30
C TYR A 206 -0.28 43.82 46.25
N ALA A 207 -1.39 44.23 45.62
CA ALA A 207 -2.10 43.42 44.65
C ALA A 207 -1.22 43.04 43.44
N ALA A 208 -1.14 41.74 43.13
CA ALA A 208 -0.39 41.21 41.99
C ALA A 208 -0.87 39.79 41.65
N GLY A 209 -1.15 39.51 40.37
CA GLY A 209 -1.67 38.21 39.96
C GLY A 209 -2.97 37.84 40.68
N ALA A 210 -3.00 36.67 41.34
CA ALA A 210 -4.10 36.26 42.19
C ALA A 210 -4.14 36.95 43.58
N LEU A 211 -3.11 37.66 44.01
CA LEU A 211 -3.10 38.36 45.29
C LEU A 211 -3.93 39.66 45.21
N LYS A 212 -4.98 39.78 46.03
CA LYS A 212 -5.84 40.99 46.09
C LYS A 212 -5.27 42.06 47.00
N ARG A 213 -4.81 41.68 48.20
CA ARG A 213 -4.31 42.62 49.22
C ARG A 213 -3.54 41.90 50.31
N ILE A 214 -2.64 42.63 50.96
CA ILE A 214 -1.99 42.22 52.21
C ILE A 214 -2.37 43.23 53.30
N ALA A 215 -3.12 42.78 54.28
CA ALA A 215 -3.63 43.62 55.36
C ALA A 215 -3.13 43.12 56.72
N ILE A 216 -2.90 44.04 57.64
CA ILE A 216 -2.73 43.74 59.07
C ILE A 216 -4.14 43.78 59.68
N GLU A 217 -4.63 42.61 60.09
CA GLU A 217 -5.97 42.41 60.64
C GLU A 217 -5.83 41.71 61.99
N HIS A 218 -6.33 42.34 63.05
CA HIS A 218 -6.31 41.79 64.42
C HIS A 218 -4.91 41.33 64.88
N GLY A 219 -3.87 42.11 64.59
CA GLY A 219 -2.48 41.79 64.95
C GLY A 219 -1.87 40.64 64.14
N SER A 220 -2.49 40.23 63.03
CA SER A 220 -1.98 39.23 62.10
C SER A 220 -1.83 39.81 60.70
N ILE A 221 -0.86 39.32 59.94
CA ILE A 221 -0.64 39.74 58.56
C ILE A 221 -1.37 38.75 57.66
N VAL A 222 -2.40 39.21 56.95
CA VAL A 222 -3.30 38.38 56.13
C VAL A 222 -3.18 38.77 54.65
N ALA A 223 -2.82 37.81 53.82
CA ALA A 223 -2.87 37.90 52.37
C ALA A 223 -4.16 37.27 51.85
N HIS A 224 -4.94 38.05 51.09
CA HIS A 224 -6.21 37.63 50.50
C HIS A 224 -6.02 37.37 49.00
N PHE A 225 -6.49 36.22 48.50
CA PHE A 225 -6.34 35.83 47.09
C PHE A 225 -7.68 35.83 46.33
N ASP A 226 -7.62 35.93 45.01
CA ASP A 226 -8.71 35.61 44.09
C ASP A 226 -8.44 34.26 43.44
N THR A 227 -9.18 33.24 43.82
CA THR A 227 -9.08 31.93 43.15
C THR A 227 -10.43 31.50 42.65
N GLN A 228 -10.52 31.09 41.38
CA GLN A 228 -11.75 30.57 40.76
C GLN A 228 -12.12 29.15 41.23
N ASN A 229 -11.69 28.71 42.42
CA ASN A 229 -11.81 27.33 42.93
C ASN A 229 -12.19 27.32 44.44
N PRO A 230 -12.65 26.19 45.03
CA PRO A 230 -13.89 26.10 45.84
C PRO A 230 -13.86 26.72 47.24
N ASN A 231 -12.78 27.39 47.65
CA ASN A 231 -12.72 27.95 49.00
C ASN A 231 -13.28 29.38 49.01
N PRO A 232 -14.37 29.67 49.74
CA PRO A 232 -14.86 31.02 49.89
C PRO A 232 -13.81 31.82 50.68
N ASN A 233 -13.11 32.72 49.99
CA ASN A 233 -12.09 33.62 50.53
C ASN A 233 -10.73 32.94 50.88
N PRO A 234 -9.91 32.58 49.87
CA PRO A 234 -8.59 31.99 50.07
C PRO A 234 -7.61 32.98 50.73
N GLN A 235 -6.99 32.54 51.82
CA GLN A 235 -6.16 33.37 52.69
C GLN A 235 -4.91 32.65 53.20
N LEU A 236 -3.84 33.42 53.34
CA LEU A 236 -2.59 33.04 54.00
C LEU A 236 -2.30 34.07 55.10
N SER A 237 -2.14 33.62 56.33
CA SER A 237 -1.97 34.48 57.50
C SER A 237 -0.68 34.16 58.26
N PHE A 238 0.06 35.19 58.64
CA PHE A 238 1.14 35.11 59.62
C PHE A 238 0.68 35.76 60.93
N MET A 239 0.58 34.94 61.97
CA MET A 239 0.14 35.35 63.30
C MET A 239 1.33 35.32 64.27
N PRO A 240 1.53 36.33 65.12
CA PRO A 240 2.46 36.23 66.23
C PRO A 240 2.04 35.09 67.16
N THR A 241 3.01 34.33 67.67
CA THR A 241 2.75 33.18 68.56
C THR A 241 2.33 33.61 69.96
N GLU A 242 2.76 34.80 70.38
CA GLU A 242 2.55 35.35 71.72
C GLU A 242 1.59 36.54 71.62
N ALA A 243 0.51 36.54 72.39
CA ALA A 243 -0.50 37.61 72.35
C ALA A 243 -0.01 38.95 72.93
N LYS A 244 1.05 38.93 73.73
CA LYS A 244 1.69 40.12 74.29
C LYS A 244 3.14 40.14 73.82
N PRO A 245 3.59 41.17 73.09
CA PRO A 245 4.97 41.23 72.62
C PRO A 245 5.91 41.49 73.80
N ASP A 246 6.82 40.55 74.06
CA ASP A 246 8.00 40.80 74.87
C ASP A 246 9.07 41.44 73.99
N VAL A 247 9.34 42.73 74.20
CA VAL A 247 10.33 43.50 73.43
C VAL A 247 11.77 42.95 73.57
N SER A 248 12.01 42.06 74.55
CA SER A 248 13.31 41.40 74.72
C SER A 248 13.48 40.14 73.88
N GLN A 249 12.43 39.64 73.22
CA GLN A 249 12.44 38.41 72.43
C GLN A 249 12.07 38.63 70.96
N PRO A 250 12.62 37.84 70.03
CA PRO A 250 12.21 37.91 68.63
C PRO A 250 10.76 37.44 68.47
N ILE A 251 9.96 38.17 67.67
CA ILE A 251 8.59 37.78 67.36
C ILE A 251 8.60 36.45 66.59
N ARG A 252 8.03 35.41 67.19
CA ARG A 252 7.82 34.11 66.57
C ARG A 252 6.51 34.10 65.79
N TRP A 253 6.57 33.67 64.54
CA TRP A 253 5.43 33.69 63.62
C TRP A 253 4.88 32.29 63.40
N ARG A 254 3.56 32.16 63.46
CA ARG A 254 2.81 30.98 63.04
C ARG A 254 2.17 31.26 61.70
N CYS A 255 2.35 30.36 60.75
CA CYS A 255 1.67 30.45 59.46
C CYS A 255 0.39 29.62 59.48
N VAL A 256 -0.72 30.20 59.02
CA VAL A 256 -2.01 29.53 58.92
C VAL A 256 -2.61 29.83 57.55
N THR A 257 -3.18 28.85 56.89
CA THR A 257 -3.82 29.03 55.58
C THR A 257 -5.07 28.18 55.45
N ASN A 258 -6.05 28.62 54.67
CA ASN A 258 -7.15 27.77 54.23
C ASN A 258 -6.92 27.17 52.83
N MET A 259 -5.79 27.47 52.19
CA MET A 259 -5.47 26.98 50.85
C MET A 259 -4.69 25.67 50.93
N PRO A 260 -5.21 24.52 50.43
CA PRO A 260 -4.48 23.26 50.43
C PRO A 260 -3.17 23.31 49.64
N VAL A 261 -3.11 24.13 48.59
CA VAL A 261 -1.88 24.33 47.82
C VAL A 261 -0.80 25.01 48.67
N ALA A 262 -1.15 26.02 49.48
CA ALA A 262 -0.21 26.76 50.30
C ALA A 262 0.34 25.89 51.45
N SER A 263 -0.48 25.05 52.08
CA SER A 263 0.00 24.14 53.14
C SER A 263 0.92 23.04 52.61
N ARG A 264 0.75 22.62 51.35
CA ARG A 264 1.68 21.69 50.68
C ARG A 264 3.01 22.35 50.30
N MET A 265 2.97 23.61 49.87
CA MET A 265 4.17 24.36 49.48
C MET A 265 4.99 24.81 50.69
N PHE A 266 4.32 25.31 51.72
CA PHE A 266 4.94 25.85 52.92
C PHE A 266 4.62 24.92 54.09
N THR A 267 5.50 23.94 54.32
CA THR A 267 5.32 22.92 55.37
C THR A 267 5.20 23.48 56.79
N ALA A 268 5.62 24.73 57.00
CA ALA A 268 5.43 25.47 58.25
C ALA A 268 4.02 26.07 58.43
N CYS A 269 3.17 26.01 57.41
CA CYS A 269 1.81 26.57 57.43
C CYS A 269 0.77 25.52 57.79
N GLU A 270 -0.01 25.79 58.83
CA GLU A 270 -1.11 24.95 59.27
C GLU A 270 -2.34 25.15 58.37
N LEU A 271 -2.91 24.06 57.84
CA LEU A 271 -4.16 24.11 57.08
C LEU A 271 -5.36 24.20 58.02
N LYS A 272 -6.13 25.29 57.94
CA LYS A 272 -7.43 25.46 58.62
C LYS A 272 -8.54 25.70 57.61
N THR A 273 -9.60 24.90 57.65
CA THR A 273 -10.72 24.99 56.71
C THR A 273 -11.54 26.27 56.85
N THR A 274 -11.43 26.96 57.99
CA THR A 274 -12.06 28.26 58.28
C THR A 274 -11.05 29.16 58.98
N LEU A 275 -10.85 30.37 58.46
CA LEU A 275 -9.96 31.41 58.99
C LEU A 275 -10.77 32.61 59.48
#